data_AF-A0A836C295-F1
#
_entry.id   AF-A0A836C295-F1
#
_cell.length_a   1.000
_cell.length_b   1.000
_cell.length_c   1.000
_cell.angle_alpha   90.00
_cell.angle_beta   90.00
_cell.angle_gamma   90.00
#
_symmetry.space_group_name_H-M   'P 1'
#
loop_
_entity.id
_entity.type
_entity.pdbx_description
1 polymer ?
#
loop_
_entity_poly.entity_id
_entity_poly.type
_entity_poly.pdbx_seq_one_letter_code
_entity_poly.pdbx_strand_id
1 'polypeptide(L)'
;MAGNATLRWGSTPQQVRNGLLYAFLGGRAHVLPPRNLAEVHQATLHLPYMKLFLHMEEVYGRGGAEADGAYLPDVDFLLTTDDNLVPMRRVAANDTARLERLPAPQFRYGKNNASLDLLFPNFHFGLKRFDSDLLARAPQLEARHPWAERKPVAFGRYASYRRVTAGARERLGANGTSICAHGGCGVREHFVQWAARYAPPKRPTTHQAGAGVKADGDAGRADGTLRGWWIDVSLRGRVALTAHAAYRYLVHLDGVALSSRLEQLLTLGSLVVKEESGHYAFFHHLLRPHEHYLPFWQQGSGPEDIVPMLDWAVKHDAEARRIAHAGQAFAVRYLNAQARHCYVLWLLQGYASALRYKPPQPRFAPDLVPLGEYVRKHVLTNEAFARVYNETDF
;
A
#
# COMPACT_ATOMS: atom_id res chain seq x y z
N MET A 1 11.50 8.62 -41.59
CA MET A 1 12.74 8.33 -40.84
C MET A 1 12.47 8.50 -39.36
N ALA A 2 12.10 7.42 -38.67
CA ALA A 2 11.96 7.42 -37.22
C ALA A 2 13.38 7.39 -36.63
N GLY A 3 13.86 8.54 -36.16
CA GLY A 3 15.17 8.65 -35.55
C GLY A 3 15.29 7.68 -34.37
N ASN A 4 16.42 6.97 -34.31
CA ASN A 4 16.90 6.19 -33.17
C ASN A 4 17.14 7.10 -31.96
N ALA A 5 16.07 7.64 -31.38
CA ALA A 5 16.14 8.28 -30.08
C ALA A 5 16.24 7.16 -29.03
N THR A 6 17.46 6.67 -28.81
CA THR A 6 17.82 6.09 -27.51
C THR A 6 17.53 7.18 -26.47
N LEU A 7 16.40 7.09 -25.79
CA LEU A 7 16.07 7.92 -24.63
C LEU A 7 17.23 7.80 -23.64
N ARG A 8 18.11 8.82 -23.64
CA ARG A 8 19.15 8.96 -22.64
C ARG A 8 18.46 9.46 -21.40
N TRP A 9 18.43 8.61 -20.39
CA TRP A 9 17.96 8.93 -19.04
C TRP A 9 18.69 10.18 -18.54
N GLY A 10 18.07 11.36 -18.60
CA GLY A 10 18.72 12.61 -18.20
C GLY A 10 19.02 12.70 -16.71
N SER A 11 18.37 11.86 -15.89
CA SER A 11 18.65 11.77 -14.46
C SER A 11 19.61 10.64 -14.10
N THR A 12 20.53 10.93 -13.18
CA THR A 12 21.28 9.89 -12.48
C THR A 12 20.39 9.29 -11.37
N PRO A 13 20.62 8.04 -10.93
CA PRO A 13 19.87 7.43 -9.83
C PRO A 13 19.93 8.26 -8.55
N GLN A 14 21.01 9.05 -8.37
CA GLN A 14 21.16 9.96 -7.22
C GLN A 14 20.18 11.14 -7.22
N GLN A 15 19.44 11.38 -8.31
CA GLN A 15 18.43 12.44 -8.39
C GLN A 15 17.02 11.95 -8.04
N VAL A 16 16.81 10.64 -7.91
CA VAL A 16 15.52 10.10 -7.47
C VAL A 16 15.53 9.96 -5.96
N ARG A 17 14.66 10.72 -5.31
CA ARG A 17 14.50 10.72 -3.86
C ARG A 17 14.16 9.31 -3.38
N ASN A 18 14.90 8.87 -2.36
CA ASN A 18 14.83 7.54 -1.76
C ASN A 18 14.92 6.40 -2.79
N GLY A 19 15.55 6.63 -3.95
CA GLY A 19 15.71 5.66 -5.01
C GLY A 19 17.02 4.88 -4.88
N LEU A 20 16.98 3.58 -5.15
CA LEU A 20 18.17 2.76 -5.39
C LEU A 20 18.04 2.06 -6.75
N LEU A 21 19.17 1.99 -7.47
CA LEU A 21 19.24 1.25 -8.72
C LEU A 21 19.70 -0.18 -8.44
N TYR A 22 18.91 -1.12 -8.91
CA TYR A 22 19.18 -2.56 -8.84
C TYR A 22 19.34 -3.11 -10.25
N ALA A 23 20.01 -4.25 -10.36
CA ALA A 23 20.06 -5.01 -11.60
C ALA A 23 20.06 -6.51 -11.33
N PHE A 24 19.54 -7.29 -12.26
CA PHE A 24 19.86 -8.71 -12.38
C PHE A 24 20.73 -8.89 -13.62
N LEU A 25 21.88 -9.57 -13.47
CA LEU A 25 22.83 -9.83 -14.55
C LEU A 25 23.26 -11.29 -14.48
N GLY A 26 22.98 -12.06 -15.54
CA GLY A 26 23.18 -13.52 -15.56
C GLY A 26 22.47 -14.22 -14.41
N GLY A 27 21.28 -13.74 -14.03
CA GLY A 27 20.50 -14.25 -12.90
C GLY A 27 20.94 -13.78 -11.51
N ARG A 28 22.03 -12.99 -11.39
CA ARG A 28 22.51 -12.50 -10.08
C ARG A 28 22.09 -11.07 -9.78
N ALA A 29 21.70 -10.80 -8.54
CA ALA A 29 21.30 -9.49 -8.08
C ALA A 29 22.52 -8.58 -7.86
N HIS A 30 22.40 -7.35 -8.33
CA HIS A 30 23.39 -6.28 -8.19
C HIS A 30 22.69 -5.01 -7.72
N VAL A 31 23.46 -4.10 -7.13
CA VAL A 31 23.02 -2.77 -6.72
C VAL A 31 24.07 -1.75 -7.11
N LEU A 32 23.63 -0.55 -7.48
CA LEU A 32 24.52 0.60 -7.56
C LEU A 32 24.63 1.20 -6.16
N PRO A 33 25.79 1.09 -5.47
CA PRO A 33 25.91 1.55 -4.10
C PRO A 33 25.56 3.04 -3.96
N PRO A 34 24.70 3.43 -3.01
CA PRO A 34 24.62 4.82 -2.61
C PRO A 34 25.96 5.22 -1.94
N ARG A 35 26.29 6.52 -1.96
CA ARG A 35 27.49 7.05 -1.28
C ARG A 35 27.52 6.64 0.19
N ASN A 36 26.37 6.72 0.84
CA ASN A 36 26.15 6.25 2.20
C ASN A 36 24.70 5.79 2.33
N LEU A 37 24.47 4.52 2.67
CA LEU A 37 23.10 3.99 2.84
C LEU A 37 22.36 4.72 3.98
N ALA A 38 23.07 5.10 5.05
CA ALA A 38 22.46 5.80 6.18
C ALA A 38 21.98 7.22 5.81
N GLU A 39 22.52 7.82 4.76
CA GLU A 39 22.08 9.13 4.23
C GLU A 39 20.88 9.01 3.29
N VAL A 40 20.55 7.80 2.83
CA VAL A 40 19.31 7.57 2.09
C VAL A 40 18.15 7.72 3.08
N HIS A 41 17.35 8.77 2.90
CA HIS A 41 16.17 8.96 3.74
C HIS A 41 15.26 7.73 3.64
N GLN A 42 14.88 7.18 4.80
CA GLN A 42 14.14 5.92 4.92
C GLN A 42 14.87 4.69 4.34
N ALA A 43 16.20 4.62 4.45
CA ALA A 43 17.01 3.50 3.94
C ALA A 43 16.54 2.11 4.41
N THR A 44 15.99 2.02 5.63
CA THR A 44 15.46 0.76 6.19
C THR A 44 14.33 0.17 5.35
N LEU A 45 13.62 0.98 4.55
CA LEU A 45 12.56 0.53 3.65
C LEU A 45 13.09 -0.22 2.42
N HIS A 46 14.39 -0.11 2.12
CA HIS A 46 15.03 -0.88 1.04
C HIS A 46 15.46 -2.28 1.47
N LEU A 47 15.62 -2.53 2.77
CA LEU A 47 16.10 -3.82 3.28
C LEU A 47 15.21 -5.01 2.89
N PRO A 48 13.86 -4.91 2.92
CA PRO A 48 12.99 -5.97 2.39
C PRO A 48 13.18 -6.23 0.90
N TYR A 49 13.45 -5.20 0.11
CA TYR A 49 13.73 -5.38 -1.32
C TYR A 49 15.06 -6.05 -1.56
N MET A 50 16.10 -5.68 -0.80
CA MET A 50 17.39 -6.37 -0.87
C MET A 50 17.25 -7.86 -0.55
N LYS A 51 16.50 -8.20 0.51
CA LYS A 51 16.21 -9.59 0.89
C LYS A 51 15.42 -10.32 -0.21
N LEU A 52 14.40 -9.66 -0.76
CA LEU A 52 13.63 -10.18 -1.89
C LEU A 52 14.49 -10.46 -3.11
N PHE A 53 15.34 -9.54 -3.53
CA PHE A 53 16.16 -9.73 -4.72
C PHE A 53 17.20 -10.83 -4.55
N LEU A 54 17.75 -11.02 -3.34
CA LEU A 54 18.63 -12.15 -3.05
C LEU A 54 17.91 -13.49 -3.09
N HIS A 55 16.68 -13.57 -2.60
CA HIS A 55 15.88 -14.77 -2.79
C HIS A 55 15.52 -15.00 -4.26
N MET A 56 15.19 -13.93 -4.99
CA MET A 56 14.90 -14.07 -6.42
C MET A 56 16.12 -14.61 -7.18
N GLU A 57 17.33 -14.14 -6.86
CA GLU A 57 18.59 -14.71 -7.37
C GLU A 57 18.72 -16.20 -6.99
N GLU A 58 18.46 -16.56 -5.74
CA GLU A 58 18.55 -17.95 -5.27
C GLU A 58 17.60 -18.89 -6.00
N VAL A 59 16.33 -18.47 -6.18
CA VAL A 59 15.26 -19.33 -6.70
C VAL A 59 15.14 -19.27 -8.22
N TYR A 60 15.34 -18.09 -8.82
CA TYR A 60 15.09 -17.83 -10.23
C TYR A 60 16.35 -17.41 -11.01
N GLY A 61 17.49 -17.27 -10.33
CA GLY A 61 18.77 -16.90 -10.95
C GLY A 61 19.43 -18.03 -11.74
N ARG A 62 18.88 -19.25 -11.67
CA ARG A 62 19.26 -20.38 -12.54
C ARG A 62 18.03 -20.87 -13.30
N GLY A 63 18.21 -21.29 -14.54
CA GLY A 63 17.16 -21.95 -15.32
C GLY A 63 16.85 -23.35 -14.82
N GLY A 64 15.69 -23.88 -15.20
CA GLY A 64 15.41 -25.31 -15.11
C GLY A 64 16.21 -26.11 -16.16
N ALA A 65 16.17 -27.44 -16.06
CA ALA A 65 16.87 -28.34 -17.00
C ALA A 65 16.48 -28.13 -18.49
N GLU A 66 15.33 -27.51 -18.75
CA GLU A 66 14.81 -27.19 -20.09
C GLU A 66 14.95 -25.71 -20.48
N ALA A 67 15.50 -24.86 -19.61
CA ALA A 67 15.67 -23.43 -19.90
C ALA A 67 17.12 -23.13 -20.28
N ASP A 68 17.34 -22.63 -21.50
CA ASP A 68 18.63 -22.11 -21.98
C ASP A 68 18.99 -20.76 -21.29
N GLY A 69 19.06 -20.72 -19.95
CA GLY A 69 19.42 -19.53 -19.18
C GLY A 69 18.62 -19.33 -17.89
N ALA A 70 18.98 -18.30 -17.12
CA ALA A 70 18.25 -17.92 -15.89
C ALA A 70 16.80 -17.51 -16.19
N TYR A 71 15.86 -17.78 -15.27
CA TYR A 71 14.49 -17.27 -15.38
C TYR A 71 14.44 -15.75 -15.20
N LEU A 72 15.36 -15.20 -14.39
CA LEU A 72 15.57 -13.76 -14.26
C LEU A 72 16.30 -13.20 -15.48
N PRO A 73 15.73 -12.20 -16.18
CA PRO A 73 16.38 -11.57 -17.31
C PRO A 73 17.53 -10.66 -16.87
N ASP A 74 18.44 -10.37 -17.80
CA ASP A 74 19.32 -9.20 -17.66
C ASP A 74 18.46 -7.94 -17.66
N VAL A 75 18.48 -7.19 -16.56
CA VAL A 75 17.64 -6.00 -16.36
C VAL A 75 18.25 -5.07 -15.34
N ASP A 76 18.16 -3.75 -15.56
CA ASP A 76 18.47 -2.73 -14.55
C ASP A 76 17.29 -1.78 -14.37
N PHE A 77 16.98 -1.45 -13.12
CA PHE A 77 15.78 -0.69 -12.79
C PHE A 77 15.96 0.16 -11.54
N LEU A 78 15.25 1.28 -11.51
CA LEU A 78 15.23 2.20 -10.40
C LEU A 78 14.02 1.93 -9.52
N LEU A 79 14.22 1.70 -8.23
CA LEU A 79 13.14 1.48 -7.28
C LEU A 79 13.19 2.56 -6.19
N THR A 80 12.05 3.19 -5.93
CA THR A 80 11.91 4.23 -4.90
C THR A 80 10.94 3.84 -3.79
N THR A 81 11.25 4.26 -2.57
CA THR A 81 10.40 4.12 -1.37
C THR A 81 9.67 5.42 -1.01
N ASP A 82 9.76 6.47 -1.83
CA ASP A 82 9.10 7.75 -1.56
C ASP A 82 7.57 7.61 -1.64
N ASP A 83 6.85 8.42 -0.87
CA ASP A 83 5.39 8.52 -0.92
C ASP A 83 4.95 9.50 -2.03
N ASN A 84 5.81 10.45 -2.39
CA ASN A 84 5.48 11.51 -3.35
C ASN A 84 5.54 10.99 -4.78
N LEU A 85 4.38 10.96 -5.42
CA LEU A 85 4.24 10.58 -6.82
C LEU A 85 4.99 11.54 -7.73
N VAL A 86 5.56 11.01 -8.80
CA VAL A 86 6.10 11.81 -9.89
C VAL A 86 4.99 12.04 -10.91
N PRO A 87 4.47 13.27 -11.06
CA PRO A 87 3.34 13.53 -11.94
C PRO A 87 3.74 13.44 -13.42
N MET A 88 2.82 12.96 -14.25
CA MET A 88 2.89 13.01 -15.69
C MET A 88 2.94 14.47 -16.12
N ARG A 89 4.10 14.92 -16.61
CA ARG A 89 4.18 16.17 -17.37
C ARG A 89 3.86 15.83 -18.82
N ARG A 90 2.81 16.42 -19.38
CA ARG A 90 2.55 16.32 -20.83
C ARG A 90 3.74 16.98 -21.55
N VAL A 91 4.44 16.20 -22.36
CA VAL A 91 5.54 16.66 -23.22
C VAL A 91 5.16 16.31 -24.65
N ALA A 92 5.32 17.27 -25.57
CA ALA A 92 5.08 17.02 -26.97
C ALA A 92 6.11 16.02 -27.50
N ALA A 93 5.68 15.07 -28.35
CA ALA A 93 6.56 13.99 -28.83
C ALA A 93 7.78 14.51 -29.63
N ASN A 94 7.74 15.74 -30.14
CA ASN A 94 8.83 16.38 -30.87
C ASN A 94 9.79 17.17 -29.96
N ASP A 95 9.50 17.34 -28.67
CA ASP A 95 10.35 18.07 -27.71
C ASP A 95 11.35 17.11 -27.04
N THR A 96 12.34 16.65 -27.83
CA THR A 96 13.34 15.67 -27.41
C THR A 96 14.15 16.13 -26.20
N ALA A 97 14.51 17.41 -26.13
CA ALA A 97 15.25 17.98 -25.01
C ALA A 97 14.47 17.89 -23.68
N ARG A 98 13.13 18.02 -23.72
CA ARG A 98 12.29 17.86 -22.54
C ARG A 98 11.97 16.40 -22.23
N LEU A 99 11.85 15.55 -23.25
CA LEU A 99 11.73 14.10 -23.09
C LEU A 99 12.96 13.50 -22.37
N GLU A 100 14.17 13.95 -22.71
CA GLU A 100 15.39 13.52 -22.03
C GLU A 100 15.45 13.96 -20.56
N ARG A 101 14.76 15.04 -20.21
CA ARG A 101 14.63 15.53 -18.82
C ARG A 101 13.49 14.87 -18.05
N LEU A 102 12.71 14.00 -18.68
CA LEU A 102 11.70 13.24 -17.95
C LEU A 102 12.40 12.30 -16.95
N PRO A 103 11.81 12.13 -15.76
CA PRO A 103 12.33 11.18 -14.79
C PRO A 103 12.30 9.79 -15.39
N ALA A 104 13.35 9.03 -15.05
CA ALA A 104 13.45 7.61 -15.30
C ALA A 104 12.15 6.86 -14.98
N PRO A 105 11.63 5.95 -15.84
CA PRO A 105 10.79 4.86 -15.39
C PRO A 105 11.31 4.28 -14.08
N GLN A 106 10.46 4.36 -13.05
CA GLN A 106 10.80 3.96 -11.70
C GLN A 106 9.70 3.07 -11.13
N PHE A 107 10.14 2.13 -10.31
CA PHE A 107 9.28 1.19 -9.60
C PHE A 107 8.86 1.80 -8.27
N ARG A 108 7.57 1.70 -7.95
CA ARG A 108 6.97 2.24 -6.71
C ARG A 108 5.86 1.33 -6.21
N TYR A 109 5.64 1.37 -4.89
CA TYR A 109 4.63 0.56 -4.23
C TYR A 109 3.17 0.97 -4.50
N GLY A 110 2.92 2.20 -4.91
CA GLY A 110 1.57 2.71 -5.15
C GLY A 110 1.59 3.95 -6.04
N LYS A 111 0.54 4.13 -6.84
CA LYS A 111 0.39 5.27 -7.75
C LYS A 111 -1.05 5.72 -7.91
N ASN A 112 -1.26 6.76 -8.71
CA ASN A 112 -2.57 7.14 -9.24
C ASN A 112 -2.44 7.38 -10.77
N ASN A 113 -3.55 7.74 -11.42
CA ASN A 113 -3.57 7.98 -12.88
C ASN A 113 -2.78 9.21 -13.34
N ALA A 114 -2.22 9.99 -12.41
CA ALA A 114 -1.33 11.09 -12.73
C ALA A 114 0.14 10.70 -12.71
N SER A 115 0.53 9.42 -12.57
CA SER A 115 1.93 8.98 -12.55
C SER A 115 2.24 7.88 -13.59
N LEU A 116 3.45 7.91 -14.14
CA LEU A 116 4.00 6.88 -15.03
C LEU A 116 4.71 5.74 -14.30
N ASP A 117 4.75 5.78 -12.96
CA ASP A 117 5.50 4.80 -12.18
C ASP A 117 5.02 3.36 -12.44
N LEU A 118 5.94 2.41 -12.40
CA LEU A 118 5.64 0.98 -12.51
C LEU A 118 5.36 0.41 -11.12
N LEU A 119 4.28 -0.35 -10.98
CA LEU A 119 3.85 -0.85 -9.67
C LEU A 119 4.69 -2.04 -9.24
N PHE A 120 5.27 -1.95 -8.05
CA PHE A 120 6.04 -2.99 -7.38
C PHE A 120 5.38 -3.35 -6.03
N PRO A 121 5.51 -4.58 -5.49
CA PRO A 121 4.97 -4.89 -4.16
C PRO A 121 5.56 -3.99 -3.07
N ASN A 122 4.75 -3.66 -2.06
CA ASN A 122 5.16 -2.76 -0.99
C ASN A 122 6.20 -3.41 -0.05
N PHE A 123 7.26 -2.69 0.32
CA PHE A 123 8.24 -3.10 1.34
C PHE A 123 7.60 -3.50 2.69
N HIS A 124 6.39 -3.01 2.97
CA HIS A 124 5.62 -3.37 4.17
C HIS A 124 5.15 -4.82 4.21
N PHE A 125 5.10 -5.56 3.10
CA PHE A 125 4.87 -7.01 3.14
C PHE A 125 5.92 -7.69 4.03
N GLY A 126 7.20 -7.36 3.82
CA GLY A 126 8.30 -7.85 4.65
C GLY A 126 8.34 -7.19 6.03
N LEU A 127 8.35 -5.86 6.12
CA LEU A 127 8.56 -5.15 7.40
C LEU A 127 7.43 -5.37 8.42
N LYS A 128 6.21 -5.62 7.96
CA LYS A 128 5.06 -5.85 8.84
C LYS A 128 4.74 -7.32 9.00
N ARG A 129 5.64 -8.18 8.54
CA ARG A 129 5.54 -9.62 8.67
C ARG A 129 4.20 -10.16 8.17
N PHE A 130 3.84 -9.74 6.96
CA PHE A 130 2.51 -9.96 6.43
C PHE A 130 2.15 -11.45 6.35
N ASP A 131 3.08 -12.29 5.90
CA ASP A 131 2.81 -13.71 5.71
C ASP A 131 2.80 -14.43 7.06
N SER A 132 3.79 -14.18 7.92
CA SER A 132 3.96 -14.91 9.18
C SER A 132 3.01 -14.44 10.29
N ASP A 133 2.82 -13.12 10.45
CA ASP A 133 2.09 -12.55 11.58
C ASP A 133 0.63 -12.20 11.25
N LEU A 134 0.25 -12.15 9.98
CA LEU A 134 -1.13 -11.82 9.56
C LEU A 134 -1.79 -12.93 8.75
N LEU A 135 -1.21 -13.28 7.60
CA LEU A 135 -1.84 -14.22 6.67
C LEU A 135 -1.93 -15.63 7.27
N ALA A 136 -0.82 -16.15 7.81
CA ALA A 136 -0.78 -17.44 8.49
C ALA A 136 -1.64 -17.47 9.76
N ARG A 137 -1.96 -16.30 10.32
CA ARG A 137 -2.77 -16.15 11.53
C ARG A 137 -4.26 -15.96 11.27
N ALA A 138 -4.69 -15.87 10.01
CA ALA A 138 -6.07 -15.63 9.63
C ALA A 138 -7.05 -16.65 10.24
N PRO A 139 -6.80 -17.99 10.21
CA PRO A 139 -7.72 -18.96 10.81
C PRO A 139 -7.84 -18.81 12.33
N GLN A 140 -6.73 -18.55 13.03
CA GLN A 140 -6.77 -18.36 14.49
C GLN A 140 -7.52 -17.07 14.87
N LEU A 141 -7.39 -15.99 14.07
CA LEU A 141 -8.10 -14.73 14.29
C LEU A 141 -9.61 -14.89 14.06
N GLU A 142 -10.02 -15.64 13.04
CA GLU A 142 -11.43 -15.98 12.82
C GLU A 142 -12.01 -16.82 13.95
N ALA A 143 -11.28 -17.85 14.42
CA ALA A 143 -11.72 -18.67 15.53
C ALA A 143 -11.86 -17.86 16.83
N ARG A 144 -10.95 -16.91 17.08
CA ARG A 144 -11.00 -16.01 18.24
C ARG A 144 -12.10 -14.96 18.16
N HIS A 145 -12.47 -14.56 16.95
CA HIS A 145 -13.49 -13.54 16.69
C HIS A 145 -14.49 -14.03 15.64
N PRO A 146 -15.39 -14.97 16.00
CA PRO A 146 -16.44 -15.43 15.11
C PRO A 146 -17.30 -14.25 14.65
N TRP A 147 -17.75 -14.25 13.39
CA TRP A 147 -18.48 -13.13 12.79
C TRP A 147 -19.66 -12.63 13.66
N ALA A 148 -20.44 -13.55 14.23
CA ALA A 148 -21.59 -13.23 15.08
C ALA A 148 -21.21 -12.41 16.32
N GLU A 149 -20.03 -12.66 16.90
CA GLU A 149 -19.52 -12.01 18.11
C GLU A 149 -18.78 -10.69 17.83
N ARG A 150 -18.44 -10.42 16.56
CA ARG A 150 -17.77 -9.17 16.19
C ARG A 150 -18.69 -7.98 16.47
N LYS A 151 -18.12 -6.92 17.01
CA LYS A 151 -18.82 -5.67 17.30
C LYS A 151 -19.34 -5.05 16.00
N PRO A 152 -20.61 -4.63 15.91
CA PRO A 152 -21.17 -3.97 14.72
C PRO A 152 -20.70 -2.51 14.65
N VAL A 153 -19.39 -2.30 14.58
CA VAL A 153 -18.75 -1.00 14.64
C VAL A 153 -17.78 -0.89 13.48
N ALA A 154 -17.86 0.23 12.75
CA ALA A 154 -16.91 0.64 11.75
C ALA A 154 -15.69 1.26 12.42
N PHE A 155 -14.60 0.50 12.43
CA PHE A 155 -13.44 0.79 13.25
C PHE A 155 -12.22 1.24 12.44
N GLY A 156 -11.47 2.20 12.97
CA GLY A 156 -10.21 2.66 12.36
C GLY A 156 -9.32 3.45 13.31
N ARG A 157 -8.01 3.27 13.21
CA ARG A 157 -7.00 4.08 13.92
C ARG A 157 -5.97 4.58 12.93
N TYR A 158 -5.78 5.89 12.90
CA TYR A 158 -4.96 6.55 11.90
C TYR A 158 -3.91 7.46 12.52
N ALA A 159 -2.87 7.74 11.75
CA ALA A 159 -2.04 8.90 11.97
C ALA A 159 -2.47 10.02 11.01
N SER A 160 -2.29 11.25 11.47
CA SER A 160 -2.58 12.47 10.74
C SER A 160 -1.58 12.67 9.61
N TYR A 161 -2.08 12.91 8.40
CA TYR A 161 -1.27 13.17 7.21
C TYR A 161 -2.03 14.05 6.23
N ARG A 162 -1.32 14.94 5.53
CA ARG A 162 -1.86 15.61 4.35
C ARG A 162 -1.64 14.73 3.14
N ARG A 163 -2.72 14.35 2.46
CA ARG A 163 -2.64 13.64 1.17
C ARG A 163 -2.13 14.56 0.09
N VAL A 164 -1.20 14.09 -0.73
CA VAL A 164 -0.65 14.85 -1.86
C VAL A 164 -1.66 14.87 -3.00
N THR A 165 -1.91 16.04 -3.58
CA THR A 165 -2.88 16.21 -4.69
C THR A 165 -2.25 16.07 -6.08
N ALA A 166 -1.00 15.62 -6.18
CA ALA A 166 -0.18 15.52 -7.39
C ALA A 166 -0.95 15.03 -8.64
N GLY A 167 -1.57 15.97 -9.37
CA GLY A 167 -2.44 15.70 -10.53
C GLY A 167 -3.78 15.03 -10.23
N ALA A 168 -4.11 14.76 -8.96
CA ALA A 168 -5.39 14.22 -8.53
C ALA A 168 -6.45 15.34 -8.40
N ARG A 169 -7.72 15.03 -8.69
CA ARG A 169 -8.84 15.95 -8.46
C ARG A 169 -8.93 16.30 -6.97
N GLU A 170 -9.45 17.48 -6.68
CA GLU A 170 -9.77 17.91 -5.33
C GLU A 170 -10.65 16.86 -4.62
N ARG A 171 -10.33 16.57 -3.36
CA ARG A 171 -11.14 15.72 -2.52
C ARG A 171 -12.16 16.58 -1.81
N LEU A 172 -13.43 16.34 -2.10
CA LEU A 172 -14.54 16.97 -1.38
C LEU A 172 -14.71 16.30 -0.01
N GLY A 173 -14.98 17.12 0.98
CA GLY A 173 -15.42 16.74 2.30
C GLY A 173 -16.93 16.64 2.39
N ALA A 174 -17.41 16.80 3.62
CA ALA A 174 -18.80 16.68 3.98
C ALA A 174 -19.62 17.81 3.34
N ASN A 175 -20.80 17.49 2.82
CA ASN A 175 -21.65 18.47 2.11
C ASN A 175 -20.92 19.21 0.97
N GLY A 176 -19.94 18.57 0.33
CA GLY A 176 -19.18 19.16 -0.77
C GLY A 176 -18.15 20.21 -0.35
N THR A 177 -17.80 20.32 0.94
CA THR A 177 -16.80 21.29 1.40
C THR A 177 -15.41 20.96 0.84
N SER A 178 -14.62 21.98 0.50
CA SER A 178 -13.21 21.75 0.20
C SER A 178 -12.45 21.38 1.47
N ILE A 179 -11.68 20.29 1.43
CA ILE A 179 -10.80 19.86 2.52
C ILE A 179 -9.32 19.88 2.10
N CYS A 180 -9.04 20.49 0.95
CA CYS A 180 -7.73 20.58 0.34
C CYS A 180 -7.21 22.03 0.45
N ALA A 181 -6.03 22.19 1.03
CA ALA A 181 -5.36 23.48 1.19
C ALA A 181 -3.84 23.30 1.15
N HIS A 182 -3.10 24.35 0.76
CA HIS A 182 -1.62 24.38 0.82
C HIS A 182 -0.93 23.12 0.24
N GLY A 183 -1.38 22.64 -0.92
CA GLY A 183 -0.75 21.50 -1.61
C GLY A 183 -1.12 20.10 -1.10
N GLY A 184 -2.14 19.96 -0.24
CA GLY A 184 -2.63 18.64 0.17
C GLY A 184 -4.02 18.65 0.81
N CYS A 185 -4.57 17.47 1.11
CA CYS A 185 -5.92 17.31 1.69
C CYS A 185 -5.87 16.63 3.07
N GLY A 186 -6.59 17.18 4.04
CA GLY A 186 -6.72 16.64 5.41
C GLY A 186 -7.78 15.55 5.52
N VAL A 187 -7.64 14.47 4.73
CA VAL A 187 -8.70 13.47 4.53
C VAL A 187 -9.04 12.72 5.82
N ARG A 188 -8.03 12.27 6.56
CA ARG A 188 -8.21 11.48 7.79
C ARG A 188 -8.75 12.34 8.92
N GLU A 189 -8.24 13.56 9.04
CA GLU A 189 -8.68 14.55 10.03
C GLU A 189 -10.14 14.90 9.80
N HIS A 190 -10.50 15.23 8.56
CA HIS A 190 -11.86 15.56 8.18
C HIS A 190 -12.81 14.39 8.47
N PHE A 191 -12.45 13.17 8.05
CA PHE A 191 -13.30 11.99 8.29
C PHE A 191 -13.50 11.73 9.78
N VAL A 192 -12.44 11.78 10.59
CA VAL A 192 -12.53 11.53 12.03
C VAL A 192 -13.40 12.59 12.71
N GLN A 193 -13.25 13.87 12.36
CA GLN A 193 -14.09 14.95 12.91
C GLN A 193 -15.56 14.77 12.50
N TRP A 194 -15.81 14.50 11.22
CA TRP A 194 -17.14 14.28 10.66
C TRP A 194 -17.83 13.07 11.29
N ALA A 195 -17.10 11.96 11.47
CA ALA A 195 -17.62 10.69 11.99
C ALA A 195 -17.93 10.72 13.49
N ALA A 196 -17.45 11.72 14.24
CA ALA A 196 -17.61 11.79 15.69
C ALA A 196 -19.09 11.79 16.15
N ARG A 197 -20.00 12.25 15.27
CA ARG A 197 -21.46 12.19 15.52
C ARG A 197 -22.07 10.78 15.46
N TYR A 198 -21.32 9.81 14.96
CA TYR A 198 -21.71 8.39 14.93
C TYR A 198 -20.91 7.55 15.94
N ALA A 199 -20.21 8.20 16.86
CA ALA A 199 -19.40 7.51 17.87
C ALA A 199 -20.25 6.61 18.77
N PRO A 200 -19.71 5.48 19.25
CA PRO A 200 -20.40 4.65 20.23
C PRO A 200 -20.66 5.43 21.53
N PRO A 201 -21.79 5.19 22.21
CA PRO A 201 -22.09 5.82 23.49
C PRO A 201 -20.97 5.55 24.49
N LYS A 202 -20.57 6.59 25.23
CA LYS A 202 -19.59 6.44 26.30
C LYS A 202 -20.18 5.51 27.37
N ARG A 203 -19.45 4.47 27.78
CA ARG A 203 -19.85 3.67 28.94
C ARG A 203 -20.00 4.62 30.14
N PRO A 204 -21.10 4.55 30.90
CA PRO A 204 -21.21 5.32 32.13
C PRO A 204 -20.07 4.93 33.05
N THR A 205 -19.36 5.92 33.58
CA THR A 205 -18.43 5.70 34.68
C THR A 205 -19.27 5.26 35.89
N THR A 206 -18.74 4.34 36.69
CA THR A 206 -19.40 3.69 37.85
C THR A 206 -19.88 4.65 38.96
N HIS A 207 -19.79 5.98 38.76
CA HIS A 207 -20.25 7.01 39.69
C HIS A 207 -21.55 7.72 39.29
N GLN A 208 -22.19 7.38 38.16
CA GLN A 208 -23.45 8.01 37.72
C GLN A 208 -24.63 7.04 37.57
N ALA A 209 -24.64 5.95 38.35
CA ALA A 209 -25.81 5.08 38.47
C ALA A 209 -26.81 5.69 39.49
N GLY A 210 -27.43 6.81 39.14
CA GLY A 210 -28.28 7.52 40.10
C GLY A 210 -28.96 8.79 39.60
N ALA A 211 -29.38 8.84 38.34
CA ALA A 211 -30.42 9.76 37.86
C ALA A 211 -30.79 9.32 36.44
N GLY A 212 -32.07 9.36 36.09
CA GLY A 212 -32.53 9.10 34.72
C GLY A 212 -31.95 10.12 33.75
N VAL A 213 -30.78 9.81 33.21
CA VAL A 213 -30.15 10.56 32.11
C VAL A 213 -30.57 9.86 30.83
N LYS A 214 -31.33 10.56 29.97
CA LYS A 214 -31.54 10.13 28.58
C LYS A 214 -30.16 9.91 27.95
N ALA A 215 -29.95 8.74 27.36
CA ALA A 215 -28.69 8.40 26.71
C ALA A 215 -28.47 9.32 25.50
N ASP A 216 -27.74 10.42 25.69
CA ASP A 216 -27.17 11.22 24.61
C ASP A 216 -26.08 10.39 23.93
N GLY A 217 -26.49 9.51 23.02
CA GLY A 217 -25.59 8.56 22.37
C GLY A 217 -26.25 7.53 21.47
N ASP A 218 -27.59 7.52 21.36
CA ASP A 218 -28.21 6.73 20.31
C ASP A 218 -27.96 7.40 18.97
N ALA A 219 -27.19 6.71 18.13
CA ALA A 219 -27.10 7.01 16.71
C ALA A 219 -28.47 6.68 16.07
N GLY A 220 -29.48 7.47 16.42
CA GLY A 220 -30.82 7.37 15.91
C GLY A 220 -30.85 7.76 14.43
N ARG A 221 -31.74 7.14 13.70
CA ARG A 221 -32.22 7.67 12.43
C ARG A 221 -33.15 8.87 12.70
N ALA A 222 -33.38 9.69 11.68
CA ALA A 222 -34.31 10.82 11.79
C ALA A 222 -35.75 10.38 12.14
N ASP A 223 -36.08 9.10 11.92
CA ASP A 223 -37.35 8.46 12.25
C ASP A 223 -37.41 7.89 13.69
N GLY A 224 -36.36 8.08 14.50
CA GLY A 224 -36.30 7.57 15.87
C GLY A 224 -35.85 6.12 16.03
N THR A 225 -35.55 5.39 14.95
CA THR A 225 -35.02 4.01 15.02
C THR A 225 -33.52 3.95 15.27
N LEU A 226 -33.05 2.91 15.97
CA LEU A 226 -31.62 2.69 16.19
C LEU A 226 -30.94 2.18 14.91
N ARG A 227 -29.76 2.73 14.60
CA ARG A 227 -28.96 2.30 13.44
C ARG A 227 -28.41 0.88 13.56
N GLY A 228 -28.18 0.39 14.78
CA GLY A 228 -27.57 -0.92 15.02
C GLY A 228 -26.08 -0.99 14.65
N TRP A 229 -25.44 0.16 14.39
CA TRP A 229 -24.02 0.30 14.09
C TRP A 229 -23.47 1.63 14.61
N TRP A 230 -22.14 1.70 14.80
CA TRP A 230 -21.42 2.93 15.17
C TRP A 230 -20.14 3.09 14.34
N ILE A 231 -19.57 4.29 14.31
CA ILE A 231 -18.25 4.57 13.72
C ILE A 231 -17.29 4.95 14.85
N ASP A 232 -16.31 4.11 15.12
CA ASP A 232 -15.24 4.35 16.08
C ASP A 232 -13.92 4.53 15.33
N VAL A 233 -13.65 5.78 14.94
CA VAL A 233 -12.42 6.18 14.26
C VAL A 233 -11.67 7.25 15.04
N SER A 234 -10.33 7.18 15.04
CA SER A 234 -9.51 8.15 15.77
C SER A 234 -8.13 8.38 15.16
N LEU A 235 -7.60 9.58 15.35
CA LEU A 235 -6.19 9.94 15.07
C LEU A 235 -5.25 9.59 16.24
N ARG A 236 -5.79 9.07 17.36
CA ARG A 236 -5.06 8.75 18.59
C ARG A 236 -5.38 7.33 19.04
N GLY A 237 -4.62 6.84 20.02
CA GLY A 237 -4.85 5.54 20.63
C GLY A 237 -4.52 4.40 19.66
N ARG A 238 -3.22 4.12 19.48
CA ARG A 238 -2.76 3.01 18.64
C ARG A 238 -3.35 1.70 19.17
N VAL A 239 -3.88 0.89 18.26
CA VAL A 239 -4.40 -0.45 18.55
C VAL A 239 -3.63 -1.43 17.69
N ALA A 240 -3.25 -2.57 18.27
CA ALA A 240 -2.60 -3.65 17.53
C ALA A 240 -3.50 -4.07 16.35
N LEU A 241 -2.90 -4.34 15.20
CA LEU A 241 -3.67 -4.65 13.98
C LEU A 241 -4.58 -5.86 14.18
N THR A 242 -4.08 -6.95 14.77
CA THR A 242 -4.86 -8.16 15.02
C THR A 242 -6.07 -7.92 15.93
N ALA A 243 -6.02 -6.94 16.84
CA ALA A 243 -7.18 -6.57 17.67
C ALA A 243 -8.31 -5.90 16.88
N HIS A 244 -8.05 -5.45 15.64
CA HIS A 244 -9.11 -4.94 14.76
C HIS A 244 -10.05 -6.07 14.30
N ALA A 245 -9.64 -7.34 14.35
CA ALA A 245 -10.50 -8.48 13.99
C ALA A 245 -11.75 -8.62 14.87
N ALA A 246 -11.80 -7.97 16.05
CA ALA A 246 -12.98 -7.95 16.91
C ALA A 246 -14.15 -7.09 16.37
N TYR A 247 -13.95 -6.38 15.26
CA TYR A 247 -14.91 -5.42 14.69
C TYR A 247 -15.42 -5.92 13.33
N ARG A 248 -16.73 -5.79 13.06
CA ARG A 248 -17.32 -6.25 11.80
C ARG A 248 -16.83 -5.45 10.60
N TYR A 249 -16.70 -4.13 10.74
CA TYR A 249 -16.37 -3.25 9.63
C TYR A 249 -15.04 -2.54 9.89
N LEU A 250 -14.11 -2.60 8.95
CA LEU A 250 -12.80 -1.95 9.05
C LEU A 250 -12.68 -0.85 8.02
N VAL A 251 -12.61 0.40 8.50
CA VAL A 251 -12.55 1.57 7.63
C VAL A 251 -11.12 1.79 7.17
N HIS A 252 -10.92 1.70 5.86
CA HIS A 252 -9.64 1.98 5.22
C HIS A 252 -9.63 3.38 4.61
N LEU A 253 -8.66 4.19 5.04
CA LEU A 253 -8.36 5.51 4.49
C LEU A 253 -6.90 5.57 4.05
N ASP A 254 -6.66 6.08 2.85
CA ASP A 254 -5.31 6.31 2.35
C ASP A 254 -4.58 7.42 3.13
N GLY A 255 -3.26 7.43 3.03
CA GLY A 255 -2.38 8.36 3.75
C GLY A 255 -1.92 9.53 2.87
N VAL A 256 -0.62 9.81 2.91
CA VAL A 256 0.07 10.77 2.03
C VAL A 256 -0.16 10.40 0.56
N ALA A 257 0.06 9.13 0.24
CA ALA A 257 -0.35 8.45 -0.99
C ALA A 257 -1.17 7.20 -0.61
N LEU A 258 -0.80 6.02 -1.12
CA LEU A 258 -1.43 4.76 -0.76
C LEU A 258 -1.10 4.32 0.67
N SER A 259 -2.05 3.70 1.38
CA SER A 259 -1.81 3.10 2.68
C SER A 259 -1.64 1.59 2.57
N SER A 260 -0.48 1.10 3.04
CA SER A 260 -0.21 -0.33 3.24
C SER A 260 -1.10 -1.02 4.29
N ARG A 261 -2.10 -0.31 4.80
CA ARG A 261 -3.07 -0.86 5.74
C ARG A 261 -4.11 -1.69 5.02
N LEU A 262 -4.41 -1.43 3.74
CA LEU A 262 -5.42 -2.18 3.02
C LEU A 262 -5.10 -3.68 2.97
N GLU A 263 -3.90 -4.06 2.51
CA GLU A 263 -3.50 -5.47 2.41
C GLU A 263 -3.62 -6.18 3.76
N GLN A 264 -3.24 -5.51 4.83
CA GLN A 264 -3.32 -6.04 6.19
C GLN A 264 -4.76 -6.22 6.68
N LEU A 265 -5.66 -5.27 6.43
CA LEU A 265 -7.06 -5.36 6.88
C LEU A 265 -7.82 -6.51 6.19
N LEU A 266 -7.50 -6.78 4.92
CA LEU A 266 -8.09 -7.88 4.17
C LEU A 266 -7.86 -9.24 4.87
N THR A 267 -6.76 -9.41 5.59
CA THR A 267 -6.44 -10.68 6.29
C THR A 267 -7.33 -10.97 7.52
N LEU A 268 -8.04 -9.98 8.05
CA LEU A 268 -8.66 -10.07 9.39
C LEU A 268 -10.06 -10.70 9.40
N GLY A 269 -10.62 -11.05 8.24
CA GLY A 269 -11.98 -11.61 8.12
C GLY A 269 -13.10 -10.62 8.48
N SER A 270 -12.77 -9.33 8.60
CA SER A 270 -13.75 -8.24 8.75
C SER A 270 -14.12 -7.69 7.39
N LEU A 271 -15.31 -7.10 7.27
CA LEU A 271 -15.70 -6.40 6.05
C LEU A 271 -14.93 -5.09 5.94
N VAL A 272 -14.04 -5.00 4.94
CA VAL A 272 -13.32 -3.77 4.65
C VAL A 272 -14.25 -2.77 3.98
N VAL A 273 -14.32 -1.57 4.55
CA VAL A 273 -14.99 -0.40 3.98
C VAL A 273 -13.89 0.52 3.47
N LYS A 274 -13.67 0.54 2.16
CA LYS A 274 -12.48 1.14 1.54
C LYS A 274 -12.80 2.46 0.87
N GLU A 275 -12.00 3.47 1.19
CA GLU A 275 -12.02 4.75 0.50
C GLU A 275 -11.68 4.60 -1.00
N GLU A 276 -12.44 5.26 -1.86
CA GLU A 276 -12.11 5.46 -3.27
C GLU A 276 -11.28 6.74 -3.46
N SER A 277 -9.98 6.64 -3.13
CA SER A 277 -9.01 7.74 -3.15
C SER A 277 -8.40 8.02 -4.54
N GLY A 278 -8.56 7.10 -5.50
CA GLY A 278 -7.86 7.08 -6.78
C GLY A 278 -6.40 6.59 -6.73
N HIS A 279 -5.88 6.25 -5.55
CA HIS A 279 -4.59 5.57 -5.41
C HIS A 279 -4.77 4.05 -5.51
N TYR A 280 -3.79 3.38 -6.10
CA TYR A 280 -3.81 1.94 -6.30
C TYR A 280 -2.40 1.33 -6.27
N ALA A 281 -2.33 0.10 -5.80
CA ALA A 281 -1.14 -0.75 -5.79
C ALA A 281 -1.29 -1.89 -6.82
N PHE A 282 -0.23 -2.69 -6.98
CA PHE A 282 -0.14 -3.72 -8.03
C PHE A 282 -1.35 -4.67 -8.11
N PHE A 283 -1.95 -5.03 -6.97
CA PHE A 283 -3.06 -5.98 -6.89
C PHE A 283 -4.45 -5.37 -7.07
N HIS A 284 -4.60 -4.04 -7.06
CA HIS A 284 -5.91 -3.39 -6.99
C HIS A 284 -6.80 -3.68 -8.20
N HIS A 285 -6.21 -3.97 -9.37
CA HIS A 285 -6.96 -4.34 -10.58
C HIS A 285 -7.74 -5.66 -10.43
N LEU A 286 -7.37 -6.51 -9.45
CA LEU A 286 -8.09 -7.74 -9.11
C LEU A 286 -9.04 -7.55 -7.92
N LEU A 287 -8.82 -6.51 -7.09
CA LEU A 287 -9.63 -6.23 -5.91
C LEU A 287 -10.91 -5.51 -6.31
N ARG A 288 -11.99 -6.26 -6.45
CA ARG A 288 -13.29 -5.76 -6.94
C ARG A 288 -14.22 -5.23 -5.83
N PRO A 289 -14.83 -4.04 -6.02
CA PRO A 289 -15.84 -3.50 -5.11
C PRO A 289 -17.09 -4.39 -5.07
N HIS A 290 -17.76 -4.44 -3.92
CA HIS A 290 -18.93 -5.29 -3.62
C HIS A 290 -18.70 -6.81 -3.72
N GLU A 291 -17.53 -7.25 -4.16
CA GLU A 291 -17.08 -8.65 -4.13
C GLU A 291 -16.11 -8.88 -2.97
N HIS A 292 -15.13 -7.99 -2.79
CA HIS A 292 -14.05 -8.15 -1.79
C HIS A 292 -14.09 -7.09 -0.67
N TYR A 293 -14.76 -5.96 -0.91
CA TYR A 293 -14.85 -4.83 0.01
C TYR A 293 -16.06 -3.94 -0.34
N LEU A 294 -16.45 -3.00 0.52
CA LEU A 294 -17.44 -1.97 0.18
C LEU A 294 -16.77 -0.61 -0.12
N PRO A 295 -16.98 -0.01 -1.30
CA PRO A 295 -16.37 1.27 -1.69
C PRO A 295 -17.12 2.47 -1.09
N PHE A 296 -16.43 3.34 -0.35
CA PHE A 296 -17.00 4.58 0.17
C PHE A 296 -16.14 5.79 -0.17
N TRP A 297 -16.71 6.96 0.06
CA TRP A 297 -16.22 8.26 -0.32
C TRP A 297 -15.77 8.25 -1.78
N GLN A 298 -16.74 8.01 -2.66
CA GLN A 298 -16.52 7.98 -4.11
C GLN A 298 -16.00 9.33 -4.64
N GLN A 299 -15.41 9.31 -5.84
CA GLN A 299 -14.94 10.53 -6.48
C GLN A 299 -16.10 11.52 -6.72
N GLY A 300 -15.95 12.75 -6.23
CA GLY A 300 -16.99 13.78 -6.31
C GLY A 300 -18.06 13.70 -5.22
N SER A 301 -17.93 12.79 -4.26
CA SER A 301 -18.81 12.69 -3.09
C SER A 301 -18.08 13.08 -1.79
N GLY A 302 -18.83 13.11 -0.69
CA GLY A 302 -18.32 13.27 0.67
C GLY A 302 -18.35 11.96 1.47
N PRO A 303 -17.87 11.97 2.72
CA PRO A 303 -17.86 10.80 3.59
C PRO A 303 -19.26 10.29 3.98
N GLU A 304 -20.34 11.02 3.65
CA GLU A 304 -21.74 10.66 3.93
C GLU A 304 -22.17 9.33 3.33
N ASP A 305 -21.57 8.91 2.23
CA ASP A 305 -21.93 7.66 1.55
C ASP A 305 -21.63 6.39 2.36
N ILE A 306 -20.80 6.49 3.42
CA ILE A 306 -20.59 5.39 4.36
C ILE A 306 -21.85 5.07 5.19
N VAL A 307 -22.75 6.04 5.38
CA VAL A 307 -23.97 5.87 6.20
C VAL A 307 -24.94 4.88 5.56
N PRO A 308 -25.43 5.08 4.31
CA PRO A 308 -26.30 4.10 3.66
C PRO A 308 -25.59 2.76 3.43
N MET A 309 -24.27 2.75 3.29
CA MET A 309 -23.49 1.52 3.20
C MET A 309 -23.54 0.70 4.49
N LEU A 310 -23.33 1.32 5.65
CA LEU A 310 -23.41 0.61 6.94
C LEU A 310 -24.85 0.17 7.25
N ASP A 311 -25.84 0.99 6.89
CA ASP A 311 -27.26 0.60 6.96
C ASP A 311 -27.55 -0.65 6.10
N TRP A 312 -26.97 -0.72 4.89
CA TRP A 312 -27.08 -1.91 4.03
C TRP A 312 -26.39 -3.13 4.66
N ALA A 313 -25.17 -2.97 5.18
CA ALA A 313 -24.38 -4.08 5.72
C ALA A 313 -25.04 -4.73 6.94
N VAL A 314 -25.71 -3.95 7.80
CA VAL A 314 -26.48 -4.50 8.94
C VAL A 314 -27.73 -5.24 8.45
N LYS A 315 -28.43 -4.73 7.44
CA LYS A 315 -29.63 -5.38 6.87
C LYS A 315 -29.31 -6.65 6.09
N HIS A 316 -28.10 -6.76 5.55
CA HIS A 316 -27.64 -7.86 4.71
C HIS A 316 -26.44 -8.58 5.35
N ASP A 317 -26.52 -8.90 6.64
CA ASP A 317 -25.38 -9.40 7.44
C ASP A 317 -24.71 -10.64 6.83
N ALA A 318 -25.49 -11.58 6.29
CA ALA A 318 -24.96 -12.77 5.61
C ALA A 318 -24.15 -12.40 4.35
N GLU A 319 -24.60 -11.41 3.59
CA GLU A 319 -23.88 -10.92 2.41
C GLU A 319 -22.64 -10.11 2.81
N ALA A 320 -22.74 -9.27 3.83
CA ALA A 320 -21.62 -8.55 4.42
C ALA A 320 -20.51 -9.52 4.88
N ARG A 321 -20.88 -10.63 5.53
CA ARG A 321 -19.97 -11.72 5.90
C ARG A 321 -19.34 -12.38 4.67
N ARG A 322 -20.12 -12.65 3.63
CA ARG A 322 -19.62 -13.25 2.38
C ARG A 322 -18.57 -12.36 1.72
N ILE A 323 -18.80 -11.05 1.65
CA ILE A 323 -17.83 -10.07 1.10
C ILE A 323 -16.57 -10.01 1.95
N ALA A 324 -16.71 -10.01 3.28
CA ALA A 324 -15.57 -10.05 4.20
C ALA A 324 -14.68 -11.28 3.98
N HIS A 325 -15.29 -12.47 3.91
CA HIS A 325 -14.58 -13.72 3.64
C HIS A 325 -13.95 -13.72 2.24
N ALA A 326 -14.63 -13.20 1.22
CA ALA A 326 -14.05 -13.07 -0.12
C ALA A 326 -12.83 -12.14 -0.14
N GLY A 327 -12.86 -11.01 0.57
CA GLY A 327 -11.70 -10.14 0.74
C GLY A 327 -10.51 -10.82 1.43
N GLN A 328 -10.77 -11.66 2.44
CA GLN A 328 -9.73 -12.46 3.09
C GLN A 328 -9.17 -13.55 2.17
N ALA A 329 -10.04 -14.27 1.46
CA ALA A 329 -9.64 -15.27 0.48
C ALA A 329 -8.81 -14.65 -0.66
N PHE A 330 -9.13 -13.43 -1.07
CA PHE A 330 -8.33 -12.65 -2.02
C PHE A 330 -6.91 -12.42 -1.50
N ALA A 331 -6.76 -11.98 -0.24
CA ALA A 331 -5.44 -11.76 0.35
C ALA A 331 -4.63 -13.07 0.41
N VAL A 332 -5.26 -14.18 0.83
CA VAL A 332 -4.63 -15.51 0.88
C VAL A 332 -4.17 -15.96 -0.50
N ARG A 333 -4.97 -15.73 -1.54
CA ARG A 333 -4.67 -16.21 -2.89
C ARG A 333 -3.66 -15.34 -3.64
N TYR A 334 -3.79 -14.02 -3.57
CA TYR A 334 -3.08 -13.10 -4.46
C TYR A 334 -2.01 -12.26 -3.79
N LEU A 335 -1.98 -12.20 -2.45
CA LEU A 335 -1.04 -11.34 -1.72
C LEU A 335 0.01 -12.12 -0.92
N ASN A 336 0.00 -13.46 -0.92
CA ASN A 336 1.04 -14.27 -0.28
C ASN A 336 2.42 -14.12 -0.95
N ALA A 337 3.48 -14.53 -0.27
CA ALA A 337 4.86 -14.46 -0.76
C ALA A 337 5.04 -15.04 -2.17
N GLN A 338 4.55 -16.25 -2.43
CA GLN A 338 4.67 -16.89 -3.74
C GLN A 338 4.01 -16.06 -4.85
N ALA A 339 2.79 -15.57 -4.63
CA ALA A 339 2.08 -14.73 -5.60
C ALA A 339 2.83 -13.41 -5.87
N ARG A 340 3.42 -12.80 -4.85
CA ARG A 340 4.26 -11.59 -5.01
C ARG A 340 5.54 -11.88 -5.77
N HIS A 341 6.21 -13.02 -5.52
CA HIS A 341 7.42 -13.41 -6.26
C HIS A 341 7.10 -13.67 -7.73
N CYS A 342 6.00 -14.37 -8.02
CA CYS A 342 5.51 -14.54 -9.39
C CYS A 342 5.24 -13.19 -10.07
N TYR A 343 4.54 -12.26 -9.40
CA TYR A 343 4.31 -10.92 -9.96
C TYR A 343 5.62 -10.20 -10.28
N VAL A 344 6.60 -10.23 -9.37
CA VAL A 344 7.90 -9.59 -9.57
C VAL A 344 8.67 -10.22 -10.74
N LEU A 345 8.69 -11.55 -10.87
CA LEU A 345 9.35 -12.24 -11.97
C LEU A 345 8.77 -11.80 -13.33
N TRP A 346 7.45 -11.86 -13.47
CA TRP A 346 6.75 -11.48 -14.69
C TRP A 346 6.91 -9.99 -15.01
N LEU A 347 6.86 -9.14 -13.99
CA LEU A 347 7.09 -7.71 -14.13
C LEU A 347 8.50 -7.42 -14.67
N LEU A 348 9.54 -8.08 -14.15
CA LEU A 348 10.92 -7.90 -14.60
C LEU A 348 11.13 -8.44 -16.02
N GLN A 349 10.54 -9.58 -16.37
CA GLN A 349 10.58 -10.14 -17.73
C GLN A 349 9.91 -9.21 -18.75
N GLY A 350 8.70 -8.73 -18.44
CA GLY A 350 8.00 -7.77 -19.29
C GLY A 350 8.76 -6.45 -19.41
N TYR A 351 9.29 -5.92 -18.30
CA TYR A 351 10.07 -4.69 -18.31
C TYR A 351 11.37 -4.84 -19.13
N ALA A 352 12.11 -5.94 -18.96
CA ALA A 352 13.33 -6.22 -19.72
C ALA A 352 13.07 -6.28 -21.23
N SER A 353 11.96 -6.88 -21.67
CA SER A 353 11.57 -6.94 -23.09
C SER A 353 11.28 -5.56 -23.71
N ALA A 354 10.96 -4.55 -22.90
CA ALA A 354 10.70 -3.19 -23.34
C ALA A 354 11.97 -2.32 -23.41
N LEU A 355 13.09 -2.79 -22.85
CA LEU A 355 14.36 -2.06 -22.89
C LEU A 355 14.95 -2.06 -24.30
N ARG A 356 15.50 -0.91 -24.70
CA ARG A 356 16.13 -0.69 -26.02
C ARG A 356 17.65 -0.70 -25.97
N TYR A 357 18.22 -1.22 -24.90
CA TYR A 357 19.65 -1.38 -24.69
C TYR A 357 19.89 -2.72 -24.00
N LYS A 358 21.12 -3.23 -24.09
CA LYS A 358 21.54 -4.41 -23.32
C LYS A 358 21.86 -3.99 -21.89
N PRO A 359 21.16 -4.48 -20.86
CA PRO A 359 21.47 -4.14 -19.48
C PRO A 359 22.84 -4.68 -19.03
N PRO A 360 23.48 -4.02 -18.05
CA PRO A 360 23.05 -2.77 -17.44
C PRO A 360 23.36 -1.58 -18.36
N GLN A 361 22.77 -0.41 -18.11
CA GLN A 361 23.18 0.78 -18.84
C GLN A 361 24.70 0.99 -18.70
N PRO A 362 25.43 1.27 -19.80
CA PRO A 362 26.89 1.36 -19.76
C PRO A 362 27.44 2.35 -18.74
N ARG A 363 26.69 3.43 -18.44
CA ARG A 363 27.07 4.44 -17.44
C ARG A 363 27.06 3.93 -15.99
N PHE A 364 26.36 2.83 -15.69
CA PHE A 364 26.28 2.24 -14.35
C PHE A 364 27.11 0.97 -14.23
N ALA A 365 27.38 0.30 -15.35
CA ALA A 365 28.09 -0.98 -15.40
C ALA A 365 29.39 -1.01 -14.56
N PRO A 366 30.26 0.03 -14.57
CA PRO A 366 31.51 0.00 -13.81
C PRO A 366 31.34 0.01 -12.28
N ASP A 367 30.20 0.54 -11.79
CA ASP A 367 29.98 0.82 -10.37
C ASP A 367 28.98 -0.15 -9.71
N LEU A 368 28.39 -1.06 -10.49
CA LEU A 368 27.50 -2.10 -9.95
C LEU A 368 28.30 -3.13 -9.14
N VAL A 369 27.78 -3.47 -7.97
CA VAL A 369 28.35 -4.53 -7.12
C VAL A 369 27.34 -5.64 -6.88
N PRO A 370 27.77 -6.90 -6.68
CA PRO A 370 26.87 -7.98 -6.28
C PRO A 370 26.12 -7.61 -4.99
N LEU A 371 24.79 -7.74 -5.01
CA LEU A 371 23.93 -7.31 -3.91
C LEU A 371 24.26 -8.07 -2.61
N GLY A 372 24.58 -9.37 -2.72
CA GLY A 372 24.92 -10.19 -1.56
C GLY A 372 26.21 -9.72 -0.87
N GLU A 373 27.18 -9.23 -1.64
CA GLU A 373 28.40 -8.63 -1.08
C GLU A 373 28.10 -7.30 -0.38
N TYR A 374 27.29 -6.46 -1.02
CA TYR A 374 26.86 -5.19 -0.45
C TYR A 374 26.12 -5.38 0.89
N VAL A 375 25.16 -6.30 0.93
CA VAL A 375 24.41 -6.63 2.16
C VAL A 375 25.34 -7.11 3.26
N ARG A 376 26.28 -8.02 2.98
CA ARG A 376 27.25 -8.50 3.98
C ARG A 376 28.14 -7.37 4.52
N LYS A 377 28.62 -6.47 3.67
CA LYS A 377 29.57 -5.42 4.06
C LYS A 377 28.93 -4.20 4.72
N HIS A 378 27.70 -3.84 4.34
CA HIS A 378 27.09 -2.56 4.71
C HIS A 378 25.75 -2.68 5.45
N VAL A 379 25.03 -3.79 5.30
CA VAL A 379 23.74 -4.01 5.98
C VAL A 379 23.95 -4.82 7.24
N LEU A 380 24.60 -5.99 7.15
CA LEU A 380 24.73 -6.92 8.27
C LEU A 380 25.79 -6.51 9.30
N THR A 381 26.72 -5.64 8.93
CA THR A 381 27.72 -5.04 9.85
C THR A 381 27.18 -3.86 10.64
N ASN A 382 26.03 -3.31 10.24
CA ASN A 382 25.34 -2.24 10.97
C ASN A 382 24.23 -2.85 11.82
N GLU A 383 24.34 -2.76 13.14
CA GLU A 383 23.40 -3.42 14.07
C GLU A 383 21.92 -3.04 13.82
N ALA A 384 21.64 -1.76 13.56
CA ALA A 384 20.27 -1.29 13.33
C ALA A 384 19.68 -1.84 12.02
N PHE A 385 20.48 -1.91 10.95
CA PHE A 385 20.06 -2.50 9.68
C PHE A 385 19.98 -4.02 9.75
N ALA A 386 20.95 -4.68 10.38
CA ALA A 386 20.97 -6.11 10.57
C ALA A 386 19.72 -6.59 11.32
N ARG A 387 19.31 -5.89 12.38
CA ARG A 387 18.07 -6.20 13.11
C ARG A 387 16.85 -6.18 12.20
N VAL A 388 16.65 -5.07 11.48
CA VAL A 388 15.50 -4.92 10.56
C VAL A 388 15.54 -5.97 9.45
N TYR A 389 16.69 -6.21 8.84
CA TYR A 389 16.86 -7.19 7.76
C TYR A 389 16.54 -8.62 8.22
N ASN A 390 16.99 -8.98 9.42
CA ASN A 390 16.76 -10.31 9.99
C ASN A 390 15.30 -10.53 10.39
N GLU A 391 14.64 -9.51 10.95
CA GLU A 391 13.22 -9.57 11.37
C GLU A 391 12.22 -9.48 10.20
N THR A 392 12.67 -9.08 9.02
CA THR A 392 11.82 -8.90 7.83
C THR A 392 11.33 -10.26 7.31
N ASP A 393 10.02 -10.39 7.10
CA ASP A 393 9.42 -11.57 6.43
C ASP A 393 9.94 -11.70 5.01
N PHE A 394 9.98 -12.96 4.56
CA PHE A 394 10.33 -13.28 3.19
C PHE A 394 9.55 -14.50 2.71
#